data_AF-A0A0M3I5Y5-F1
#
_entry.id   AF-A0A0M3I5Y5-F1
#
_cell.length_a   1.000
_cell.length_b   1.000
_cell.length_c   1.000
_cell.angle_alpha   90.00
_cell.angle_beta   90.00
_cell.angle_gamma   90.00
#
_symmetry.space_group_name_H-M   'P 1'
#
loop_
_entity.id
_entity.type
_entity.pdbx_description
1 polymer ?
#
loop_
_entity_poly.entity_id
_entity_poly.type
_entity_poly.pdbx_seq_one_letter_code
_entity_poly.pdbx_strand_id
1 'polypeptide(L)'
;MVLQLPSWIRVKVANELARSAREWCEIFERYNSGTYNNQWVILDYKRFTPGKGLPPDGLLFVLEQVPGTIVYRDLTWYLRKHTYFPSYNIPYFKNITSLSGYDKYAEKMGDWFRWGDAPRAHIFERDHNKVTDIDSLTKLMRYNDYTHDEFSRCNCTPPYSAEAAISARGDLNPADGVYPLPLMGHRNHGGLDYKGTNYSLFKQLRFRAIGCPTYDNVPPFQWSKFDYDKKVKHVGHPDLWKFEAIETRWETPNVKADL
;
A
#
# COMPACT_ATOMS: atom_id res chain seq x y z
N MET A 1 -9.91 -5.76 -33.27
CA MET A 1 -9.98 -6.12 -31.83
C MET A 1 -8.56 -6.12 -31.30
N VAL A 2 -8.22 -5.27 -30.33
CA VAL A 2 -6.89 -5.26 -29.71
C VAL A 2 -6.86 -6.35 -28.65
N LEU A 3 -5.85 -7.23 -28.69
CA LEU A 3 -5.73 -8.32 -27.70
C LEU A 3 -5.44 -7.74 -26.30
N GLN A 4 -6.15 -8.24 -25.29
CA GLN A 4 -6.02 -7.82 -23.89
C GLN A 4 -5.87 -9.03 -22.98
N LEU A 5 -5.00 -8.93 -21.98
CA LEU A 5 -4.79 -9.97 -20.96
C LEU A 5 -5.12 -9.42 -19.57
N PRO A 6 -5.94 -10.14 -18.77
CA PRO A 6 -6.21 -9.77 -17.38
C PRO A 6 -4.92 -9.53 -16.59
N SER A 7 -4.93 -8.51 -15.73
CA SER A 7 -3.73 -8.06 -15.01
C SER A 7 -3.04 -9.15 -14.21
N TRP A 8 -3.78 -10.06 -13.59
CA TRP A 8 -3.19 -11.16 -12.81
C TRP A 8 -2.30 -12.10 -13.66
N ILE A 9 -2.64 -12.32 -14.93
CA ILE A 9 -1.80 -13.09 -15.86
C ILE A 9 -0.54 -12.30 -16.17
N ARG A 10 -0.69 -11.00 -16.49
CA ARG A 10 0.44 -10.11 -16.82
C ARG A 10 1.42 -9.97 -15.66
N VAL A 11 0.92 -9.85 -14.42
CA VAL A 11 1.76 -9.85 -13.19
C VAL A 11 2.56 -11.14 -13.10
N LYS A 12 1.91 -12.31 -13.27
CA LYS A 12 2.60 -13.60 -13.17
C LYS A 12 3.71 -13.70 -14.23
N VAL A 13 3.40 -13.39 -15.49
CA VAL A 13 4.38 -13.43 -16.58
C VAL A 13 5.54 -12.46 -16.34
N ALA A 14 5.27 -11.24 -15.88
CA ALA A 14 6.31 -10.26 -15.57
C ALA A 14 7.21 -10.72 -14.40
N ASN A 15 6.62 -11.28 -13.33
CA ASN A 15 7.38 -11.81 -12.18
C ASN A 15 8.30 -12.99 -12.55
N GLU A 16 7.87 -13.86 -13.46
CA GLU A 16 8.64 -15.06 -13.86
C GLU A 16 9.76 -14.74 -14.85
N LEU A 17 9.58 -13.74 -15.72
CA LEU A 17 10.48 -13.49 -16.85
C LEU A 17 11.46 -12.33 -16.62
N ALA A 18 11.08 -11.33 -15.84
CA ALA A 18 11.88 -10.11 -15.71
C ALA A 18 13.19 -10.34 -14.96
N ARG A 19 14.29 -9.78 -15.49
CA ARG A 19 15.62 -9.79 -14.87
C ARG A 19 15.99 -8.45 -14.26
N SER A 20 15.23 -7.40 -14.56
CA SER A 20 15.40 -6.06 -13.98
C SER A 20 14.05 -5.38 -13.74
N ALA A 21 14.05 -4.32 -12.93
CA ALA A 21 12.84 -3.53 -12.68
C ALA A 21 12.25 -2.92 -13.96
N ARG A 22 13.10 -2.51 -14.91
CA ARG A 22 12.68 -2.00 -16.22
C ARG A 22 12.03 -3.08 -17.08
N GLU A 23 12.65 -4.24 -17.17
CA GLU A 23 12.13 -5.35 -17.97
C GLU A 23 10.77 -5.83 -17.44
N TRP A 24 10.57 -5.80 -16.11
CA TRP A 24 9.26 -6.09 -15.51
C TRP A 24 8.18 -5.16 -16.09
N CYS A 25 8.45 -3.85 -16.17
CA CYS A 25 7.55 -2.88 -16.76
C CYS A 25 7.28 -3.14 -18.25
N GLU A 26 8.32 -3.42 -19.03
CA GLU A 26 8.25 -3.70 -20.49
C GLU A 26 7.48 -4.99 -20.82
N ILE A 27 7.50 -5.97 -19.91
CA ILE A 27 6.71 -7.20 -20.03
C ILE A 27 5.27 -6.95 -19.60
N PHE A 28 5.07 -6.31 -18.43
CA PHE A 28 3.75 -6.06 -17.86
C PHE A 28 2.89 -5.16 -18.75
N GLU A 29 3.49 -4.20 -19.47
CA GLU A 29 2.75 -3.23 -20.27
C GLU A 29 2.01 -3.83 -21.48
N ARG A 30 2.45 -5.01 -21.94
CA ARG A 30 1.88 -5.69 -23.10
C ARG A 30 0.44 -6.14 -22.81
N TYR A 31 -0.43 -5.98 -23.79
CA TYR A 31 -1.84 -6.42 -23.72
C TYR A 31 -2.60 -5.83 -22.52
N ASN A 32 -2.35 -4.56 -22.19
CA ASN A 32 -3.05 -3.84 -21.12
C ASN A 32 -4.59 -4.01 -21.22
N SER A 33 -5.17 -4.61 -20.19
CA SER A 33 -6.62 -4.83 -20.09
C SER A 33 -7.40 -3.64 -19.56
N GLY A 34 -6.75 -2.67 -18.92
CA GLY A 34 -7.45 -1.60 -18.20
C GLY A 34 -8.21 -2.08 -16.95
N THR A 35 -7.93 -3.28 -16.47
CA THR A 35 -8.55 -3.86 -15.27
C THR A 35 -7.53 -3.97 -14.15
N TYR A 36 -7.96 -3.96 -12.89
CA TYR A 36 -7.06 -3.93 -11.73
C TYR A 36 -5.93 -2.89 -11.88
N ASN A 37 -6.36 -1.64 -12.08
CA ASN A 37 -5.50 -0.50 -12.37
C ASN A 37 -4.73 -0.09 -11.10
N ASN A 38 -3.43 -0.36 -11.10
CA ASN A 38 -2.56 -0.23 -9.94
C ASN A 38 -1.39 0.71 -10.23
N GLN A 39 -0.79 1.21 -9.15
CA GLN A 39 0.60 1.65 -9.11
C GLN A 39 1.45 0.45 -8.66
N TRP A 40 2.29 -0.06 -9.56
CA TRP A 40 3.29 -1.08 -9.26
C TRP A 40 4.61 -0.41 -8.92
N VAL A 41 5.21 -0.82 -7.80
CA VAL A 41 6.51 -0.34 -7.33
C VAL A 41 7.48 -1.51 -7.38
N ILE A 42 8.47 -1.43 -8.28
CA ILE A 42 9.41 -2.51 -8.56
C ILE A 42 10.80 -2.10 -8.08
N LEU A 43 11.28 -2.76 -7.03
CA LEU A 43 12.58 -2.53 -6.41
C LEU A 43 13.56 -3.64 -6.81
N ASP A 44 14.67 -3.29 -7.46
CA ASP A 44 15.70 -4.25 -7.87
C ASP A 44 16.83 -4.33 -6.84
N TYR A 45 16.75 -5.28 -5.91
CA TYR A 45 17.76 -5.46 -4.88
C TYR A 45 19.17 -5.78 -5.43
N LYS A 46 19.31 -6.26 -6.67
CA LYS A 46 20.62 -6.46 -7.32
C LYS A 46 21.36 -5.14 -7.54
N ARG A 47 20.62 -4.03 -7.57
CA ARG A 47 21.14 -2.66 -7.73
C ARG A 47 21.48 -2.00 -6.40
N PHE A 48 21.20 -2.65 -5.27
CA PHE A 48 21.42 -2.11 -3.93
C PHE A 48 22.58 -2.82 -3.22
N THR A 49 23.53 -2.04 -2.72
CA THR A 49 24.64 -2.55 -1.89
C THR A 49 24.61 -1.86 -0.52
N PRO A 50 24.38 -2.61 0.58
CA PRO A 50 24.41 -2.04 1.92
C PRO A 50 25.70 -1.28 2.23
N GLY A 51 25.59 -0.15 2.93
CA GLY A 51 26.73 0.71 3.28
C GLY A 51 27.27 1.57 2.14
N LYS A 52 26.72 1.45 0.92
CA LYS A 52 27.03 2.35 -0.21
C LYS A 52 25.85 3.28 -0.49
N GLY A 53 26.12 4.41 -1.14
CA GLY A 53 25.07 5.28 -1.65
C GLY A 53 24.21 4.58 -2.71
N LEU A 54 22.95 5.01 -2.85
CA LEU A 54 22.05 4.47 -3.87
C LEU A 54 22.60 4.75 -5.29
N PRO A 55 22.43 3.82 -6.25
CA PRO A 55 22.86 4.04 -7.62
C PRO A 55 22.12 5.22 -8.25
N PRO A 56 22.66 5.85 -9.31
CA PRO A 56 21.98 6.96 -9.98
C PRO A 56 20.64 6.55 -10.61
N ASP A 57 20.51 5.29 -11.02
CA ASP A 57 19.39 4.72 -11.75
C ASP A 57 19.27 3.19 -11.51
N GLY A 58 18.16 2.62 -12.01
CA GLY A 58 17.92 1.19 -12.09
C GLY A 58 17.37 0.55 -10.82
N LEU A 59 17.37 1.24 -9.67
CA LEU A 59 16.96 0.66 -8.39
C LEU A 59 15.45 0.57 -8.25
N LEU A 60 14.72 1.64 -8.58
CA LEU A 60 13.27 1.72 -8.39
C LEU A 60 12.58 2.12 -9.69
N PHE A 61 11.68 1.28 -10.17
CA PHE A 61 10.73 1.64 -11.21
C PHE A 61 9.33 1.72 -10.62
N VAL A 62 8.56 2.72 -11.05
CA VAL A 62 7.14 2.83 -10.73
C VAL A 62 6.36 2.83 -12.04
N LEU A 63 5.34 1.98 -12.10
CA LEU A 63 4.44 1.80 -13.23
C LEU A 63 3.00 2.06 -12.79
N GLU A 64 2.27 2.83 -13.56
CA GLU A 64 0.85 3.06 -13.36
C GLU A 64 0.06 2.73 -14.62
N GLN A 65 -1.11 2.14 -14.42
CA GLN A 65 -1.99 1.69 -15.49
C GLN A 65 -3.39 2.26 -15.33
N VAL A 66 -3.99 2.66 -16.45
CA VAL A 66 -5.42 2.90 -16.63
C VAL A 66 -5.88 2.24 -17.94
N PRO A 67 -7.20 2.16 -18.24
CA PRO A 67 -7.65 1.65 -19.54
C PRO A 67 -6.97 2.36 -20.71
N GLY A 68 -6.30 1.59 -21.57
CA GLY A 68 -5.63 2.08 -22.77
C GLY A 68 -4.31 2.83 -22.55
N THR A 69 -3.83 3.03 -21.32
CA THR A 69 -2.57 3.76 -21.07
C THR A 69 -1.78 3.17 -19.91
N ILE A 70 -0.48 3.03 -20.13
CA ILE A 70 0.51 2.69 -19.09
C ILE A 70 1.61 3.74 -19.12
N VAL A 71 2.06 4.14 -17.94
CA VAL A 71 3.23 5.00 -17.77
C VAL A 71 4.14 4.36 -16.72
N TYR A 72 5.41 4.15 -17.04
CA TYR A 72 6.42 3.80 -16.05
C TYR A 72 7.68 4.64 -16.19
N ARG A 73 8.34 4.90 -15.07
CA ARG A 73 9.59 5.65 -14.99
C ARG A 73 10.51 5.08 -13.93
N ASP A 74 11.81 5.26 -14.15
CA ASP A 74 12.82 5.10 -13.12
C ASP A 74 12.69 6.24 -12.10
N LEU A 75 12.35 5.90 -10.86
CA LEU A 75 12.24 6.83 -9.73
C LEU A 75 13.35 6.62 -8.70
N THR A 76 14.49 6.07 -9.10
CA THR A 76 15.69 5.98 -8.25
C THR A 76 16.13 7.36 -7.75
N TRP A 77 16.00 8.39 -8.58
CA TRP A 77 16.28 9.77 -8.18
C TRP A 77 15.38 10.22 -7.01
N TYR A 78 14.12 9.76 -6.96
CA TYR A 78 13.18 10.12 -5.90
C TYR A 78 13.64 9.51 -4.58
N LEU A 79 14.00 8.22 -4.56
CA LEU A 79 14.58 7.58 -3.39
C LEU A 79 15.87 8.27 -2.92
N ARG A 80 16.73 8.69 -3.85
CA ARG A 80 17.96 9.43 -3.50
C ARG A 80 17.67 10.78 -2.83
N LYS A 81 16.63 11.47 -3.28
CA LYS A 81 16.27 12.81 -2.79
C LYS A 81 15.46 12.75 -1.49
N HIS A 82 14.50 11.84 -1.41
CA HIS A 82 13.49 11.80 -0.36
C HIS A 82 13.69 10.67 0.64
N THR A 83 14.56 9.69 0.34
CA THR A 83 14.86 8.50 1.16
C THR A 83 13.72 7.49 1.35
N TYR A 84 12.57 7.69 0.70
CA TYR A 84 11.45 6.76 0.64
C TYR A 84 10.64 6.97 -0.64
N PHE A 85 9.72 6.05 -0.95
CA PHE A 85 8.69 6.25 -1.96
C PHE A 85 7.36 5.69 -1.43
N PRO A 86 6.32 6.53 -1.22
CA PRO A 86 5.06 6.05 -0.69
C PRO A 86 4.05 5.69 -1.79
N SER A 87 3.11 4.81 -1.46
CA SER A 87 2.00 4.42 -2.34
C SER A 87 0.72 4.27 -1.53
N TYR A 88 -0.35 4.96 -1.95
CA TYR A 88 -1.59 5.08 -1.17
C TYR A 88 -2.82 5.31 -2.05
N ASN A 89 -2.94 4.52 -3.12
CA ASN A 89 -4.11 4.48 -4.03
C ASN A 89 -4.37 5.73 -4.88
N ILE A 90 -3.50 6.74 -4.85
CA ILE A 90 -3.59 7.93 -5.71
C ILE A 90 -2.45 7.85 -6.74
N PRO A 91 -2.70 8.08 -8.05
CA PRO A 91 -1.66 8.05 -9.05
C PRO A 91 -0.69 9.23 -8.92
N TYR A 92 0.60 8.93 -9.02
CA TYR A 92 1.74 9.85 -9.00
C TYR A 92 1.95 10.53 -10.36
N PHE A 93 1.81 9.82 -11.48
CA PHE A 93 2.09 10.40 -12.78
C PHE A 93 0.92 11.27 -13.25
N LYS A 94 1.17 12.57 -13.47
CA LYS A 94 0.17 13.56 -13.91
C LYS A 94 -0.73 13.08 -15.05
N ASN A 95 -0.17 12.42 -16.06
CA ASN A 95 -0.95 11.86 -17.18
C ASN A 95 -2.01 10.85 -16.68
N ILE A 96 -1.61 9.94 -15.79
CA ILE A 96 -2.50 8.95 -15.21
C ILE A 96 -3.52 9.62 -14.29
N THR A 97 -3.12 10.59 -13.48
CA THR A 97 -4.02 11.40 -12.63
C THR A 97 -5.14 12.02 -13.44
N SER A 98 -4.83 12.65 -14.59
CA SER A 98 -5.86 13.26 -15.45
C SER A 98 -6.72 12.24 -16.19
N LEU A 99 -6.13 11.18 -16.75
CA LEU A 99 -6.89 10.13 -17.45
C LEU A 99 -7.86 9.37 -16.54
N SER A 100 -7.49 9.18 -15.27
CA SER A 100 -8.33 8.54 -14.25
C SER A 100 -9.30 9.50 -13.56
N GLY A 101 -9.20 10.80 -13.82
CA GLY A 101 -10.08 11.83 -13.27
C GLY A 101 -9.81 12.22 -11.81
N TYR A 102 -8.66 11.83 -11.25
CA TYR A 102 -8.28 12.20 -9.87
C TYR A 102 -8.12 13.71 -9.69
N ASP A 103 -7.72 14.43 -10.74
CA ASP A 103 -7.72 15.90 -10.76
C ASP A 103 -9.12 16.48 -10.53
N LYS A 104 -10.12 15.99 -11.25
CA LYS A 104 -11.52 16.41 -11.09
C LYS A 104 -12.10 16.03 -9.73
N TYR A 105 -11.73 14.87 -9.19
CA TYR A 105 -12.13 14.48 -7.83
C TYR A 105 -11.48 15.40 -6.80
N ALA A 106 -10.20 15.72 -6.96
CA ALA A 106 -9.51 16.64 -6.07
C ALA A 106 -10.11 18.06 -6.08
N GLU A 107 -10.57 18.55 -7.24
CA GLU A 107 -11.27 19.83 -7.35
C GLU A 107 -12.63 19.84 -6.62
N LYS A 108 -13.38 18.73 -6.71
CA LYS A 108 -14.74 18.64 -6.16
C LYS A 108 -14.82 18.18 -4.71
N MET A 109 -13.91 17.29 -4.32
CA MET A 109 -13.95 16.52 -3.08
C MET A 109 -12.73 16.76 -2.20
N GLY A 110 -11.80 17.62 -2.62
CA GLY A 110 -10.68 18.08 -1.82
C GLY A 110 -9.49 17.13 -1.80
N ASP A 111 -8.63 17.33 -0.80
CA ASP A 111 -7.26 16.80 -0.76
C ASP A 111 -7.17 15.28 -0.62
N TRP A 112 -8.28 14.61 -0.26
CA TRP A 112 -8.35 13.15 -0.19
C TRP A 112 -7.97 12.45 -1.52
N PHE A 113 -8.09 13.14 -2.65
CA PHE A 113 -7.75 12.63 -3.98
C PHE A 113 -6.46 13.25 -4.56
N ARG A 114 -5.75 14.09 -3.79
CA ARG A 114 -4.49 14.70 -4.22
C ARG A 114 -3.30 13.88 -3.75
N TRP A 115 -2.40 13.58 -4.66
CA TRP A 115 -1.26 12.71 -4.35
C TRP A 115 -0.39 13.28 -3.22
N GLY A 116 -0.13 14.59 -3.20
CA GLY A 116 0.70 15.21 -2.16
C GLY A 116 -0.03 15.58 -0.87
N ASP A 117 -1.37 15.64 -0.89
CA ASP A 117 -2.14 16.29 0.19
C ASP A 117 -3.16 15.35 0.87
N ALA A 118 -3.26 14.09 0.44
CA ALA A 118 -4.13 13.12 1.09
C ALA A 118 -3.60 12.77 2.50
N PRO A 119 -4.47 12.35 3.45
CA PRO A 119 -4.04 12.02 4.81
C PRO A 119 -2.83 11.09 4.90
N ARG A 120 -2.81 10.02 4.10
CA ARG A 120 -1.68 9.08 4.06
C ARG A 120 -0.40 9.71 3.51
N ALA A 121 -0.50 10.66 2.58
CA ALA A 121 0.66 11.38 2.07
C ALA A 121 1.33 12.19 3.19
N HIS A 122 0.55 12.95 3.95
CA HIS A 122 1.06 13.73 5.08
C HIS A 122 1.61 12.86 6.23
N ILE A 123 0.93 11.76 6.58
CA ILE A 123 1.45 10.84 7.60
C ILE A 123 2.78 10.23 7.15
N PHE A 124 2.88 9.78 5.89
CA PHE A 124 4.15 9.29 5.37
C PHE A 124 5.22 10.38 5.38
N GLU A 125 4.93 11.58 4.89
CA GLU A 125 5.88 12.70 4.89
C GLU A 125 6.37 13.06 6.30
N ARG A 126 5.49 13.05 7.31
CA ARG A 126 5.83 13.33 8.70
C ARG A 126 6.69 12.22 9.33
N ASP A 127 6.36 10.95 9.06
CA ASP A 127 6.82 9.83 9.88
C ASP A 127 7.80 8.86 9.19
N HIS A 128 8.01 8.95 7.86
CA HIS A 128 8.89 8.02 7.15
C HIS A 128 10.33 8.00 7.68
N ASN A 129 10.82 9.15 8.15
CA ASN A 129 12.17 9.30 8.70
C ASN A 129 12.36 8.60 10.06
N LYS A 130 11.27 8.21 10.74
CA LYS A 130 11.30 7.42 11.98
C LYS A 130 11.53 5.94 11.72
N VAL A 131 11.47 5.49 10.46
CA VAL A 131 11.71 4.10 10.07
C VAL A 131 13.21 3.86 9.92
N THR A 132 13.81 3.19 10.89
CA THR A 132 15.24 2.87 10.92
C THR A 132 15.54 1.37 10.82
N ASP A 133 14.51 0.53 10.96
CA ASP A 133 14.60 -0.93 10.94
C ASP A 133 13.23 -1.56 10.60
N ILE A 134 13.17 -2.90 10.64
CA ILE A 134 11.94 -3.63 10.31
C ILE A 134 10.85 -3.47 11.37
N ASP A 135 11.20 -3.21 12.63
CA ASP A 135 10.26 -3.04 13.74
C ASP A 135 9.55 -1.69 13.63
N SER A 136 10.31 -0.61 13.42
CA SER A 136 9.80 0.73 13.14
C SER A 136 9.03 0.81 11.81
N LEU A 137 9.44 0.06 10.78
CA LEU A 137 8.64 -0.09 9.55
C LEU A 137 7.31 -0.79 9.84
N THR A 138 7.31 -1.86 10.64
CA THR A 138 6.10 -2.56 11.06
C THR A 138 5.15 -1.59 11.75
N LYS A 139 5.67 -0.79 12.69
CA LYS A 139 4.89 0.20 13.44
C LYS A 139 4.26 1.26 12.53
N LEU A 140 5.04 1.85 11.60
CA LEU A 140 4.49 2.84 10.66
C LEU A 140 3.40 2.23 9.76
N MET A 141 3.63 1.05 9.22
CA MET A 141 2.67 0.41 8.32
C MET A 141 1.39 -0.08 9.01
N ARG A 142 1.42 -0.22 10.35
CA ARG A 142 0.25 -0.50 11.18
C ARG A 142 -0.35 0.73 11.84
N TYR A 143 0.18 1.91 11.58
CA TYR A 143 -0.23 3.12 12.26
C TYR A 143 -1.68 3.50 11.96
N ASN A 144 -2.46 3.68 13.04
CA ASN A 144 -3.78 4.28 13.03
C ASN A 144 -4.11 4.83 14.42
N ASP A 145 -3.94 6.14 14.60
CA ASP A 145 -4.30 6.86 15.83
C ASP A 145 -5.35 7.94 15.52
N TYR A 146 -6.36 7.57 14.73
CA TYR A 146 -7.25 8.51 14.03
C TYR A 146 -8.00 9.52 14.92
N THR A 147 -8.16 9.23 16.21
CA THR A 147 -8.83 10.15 17.16
C THR A 147 -7.92 11.25 17.66
N HIS A 148 -6.60 11.09 17.52
CA HIS A 148 -5.59 12.05 17.99
C HIS A 148 -4.74 12.65 16.86
N ASP A 149 -4.57 11.95 15.73
CA ASP A 149 -3.78 12.45 14.59
C ASP A 149 -4.50 13.61 13.88
N GLU A 150 -3.77 14.70 13.68
CA GLU A 150 -4.24 15.89 12.95
C GLU A 150 -4.61 15.59 11.50
N PHE A 151 -3.89 14.67 10.83
CA PHE A 151 -4.15 14.31 9.43
C PHE A 151 -5.35 13.38 9.28
N SER A 152 -5.85 12.81 10.37
CA SER A 152 -7.07 12.01 10.36
C SER A 152 -8.36 12.84 10.51
N ARG A 153 -8.23 14.15 10.74
CA ARG A 153 -9.37 15.07 10.90
C ARG A 153 -10.10 15.31 9.58
N CYS A 154 -11.41 15.49 9.67
CA CYS A 154 -12.23 15.91 8.54
C CYS A 154 -13.36 16.86 8.98
N ASN A 155 -13.95 17.57 8.02
CA ASN A 155 -15.20 18.29 8.23
C ASN A 155 -16.38 17.29 8.24
N CYS A 156 -16.43 16.49 9.29
CA CYS A 156 -17.29 15.33 9.47
C CYS A 156 -17.76 15.26 10.94
N THR A 157 -18.68 14.36 11.26
CA THR A 157 -19.14 14.10 12.63
C THR A 157 -19.08 12.59 12.92
N PRO A 158 -18.25 12.12 13.86
CA PRO A 158 -17.22 12.87 14.62
C PRO A 158 -16.15 13.49 13.70
N PRO A 159 -15.34 14.47 14.17
CA PRO A 159 -14.45 15.28 13.32
C PRO A 159 -13.15 14.57 12.90
N TYR A 160 -13.22 13.25 12.69
CA TYR A 160 -12.13 12.39 12.26
C TYR A 160 -12.67 11.19 11.48
N SER A 161 -11.78 10.52 10.75
CA SER A 161 -12.08 9.25 10.10
C SER A 161 -10.98 8.22 10.36
N ALA A 162 -11.38 7.03 10.79
CA ALA A 162 -10.48 5.87 10.94
C ALA A 162 -9.97 5.32 9.58
N GLU A 163 -10.48 5.82 8.46
CA GLU A 163 -9.97 5.54 7.10
C GLU A 163 -8.79 6.45 6.74
N ALA A 164 -8.59 7.55 7.47
CA ALA A 164 -7.54 8.54 7.27
C ALA A 164 -6.24 8.17 8.02
N ALA A 165 -5.75 6.95 7.82
CA ALA A 165 -4.56 6.40 8.47
C ALA A 165 -3.78 5.48 7.52
N ILE A 166 -2.56 5.08 7.88
CA ILE A 166 -1.78 4.12 7.08
C ILE A 166 -2.48 2.75 7.05
N SER A 167 -2.93 2.27 8.21
CA SER A 167 -3.70 1.03 8.35
C SER A 167 -5.15 1.33 8.75
N ALA A 168 -6.01 1.57 7.76
CA ALA A 168 -7.39 1.99 7.96
C ALA A 168 -8.21 1.02 8.85
N ARG A 169 -9.17 1.57 9.60
CA ARG A 169 -10.10 0.85 10.49
C ARG A 169 -11.54 1.36 10.35
N GLY A 170 -12.11 1.19 9.15
CA GLY A 170 -13.46 1.67 8.85
C GLY A 170 -14.54 1.13 9.78
N ASP A 171 -14.30 0.02 10.46
CA ASP A 171 -15.18 -0.60 11.45
C ASP A 171 -15.30 0.20 12.76
N LEU A 172 -14.35 1.12 13.02
CA LEU A 172 -14.32 1.96 14.22
C LEU A 172 -14.98 3.33 14.03
N ASN A 173 -15.37 3.67 12.80
CA ASN A 173 -16.16 4.86 12.52
C ASN A 173 -17.61 4.62 12.99
N PRO A 174 -18.27 5.57 13.67
CA PRO A 174 -19.67 5.39 14.06
C PRO A 174 -20.60 5.19 12.85
N ALA A 175 -21.53 4.24 12.95
CA ALA A 175 -22.49 3.91 11.88
C ALA A 175 -23.45 5.07 11.55
N ASP A 176 -23.74 5.92 12.53
CA ASP A 176 -24.53 7.15 12.43
C ASP A 176 -23.69 8.40 12.14
N GLY A 177 -22.38 8.23 11.92
CA GLY A 177 -21.48 9.34 11.60
C GLY A 177 -21.78 9.97 10.23
N VAL A 178 -21.54 11.28 10.13
CA VAL A 178 -21.75 12.08 8.92
C VAL A 178 -20.40 12.39 8.29
N TYR A 179 -20.16 11.86 7.10
CA TYR A 179 -18.87 11.98 6.40
C TYR A 179 -19.06 12.63 5.02
N PRO A 180 -18.14 13.50 4.58
CA PRO A 180 -18.19 14.12 3.24
C PRO A 180 -18.23 13.11 2.10
N LEU A 181 -17.54 11.97 2.28
CA LEU A 181 -17.47 10.89 1.31
C LEU A 181 -17.85 9.58 2.00
N PRO A 182 -18.67 8.71 1.36
CA PRO A 182 -19.03 7.41 1.93
C PRO A 182 -17.80 6.54 2.27
N LEU A 183 -16.71 6.68 1.51
CA LEU A 183 -15.48 5.94 1.73
C LEU A 183 -14.76 6.28 3.04
N MET A 184 -15.07 7.43 3.65
CA MET A 184 -14.48 7.89 4.91
C MET A 184 -15.26 7.40 6.14
N GLY A 185 -16.44 6.79 5.96
CA GLY A 185 -17.36 6.47 7.05
C GLY A 185 -17.24 5.04 7.60
N HIS A 186 -18.32 4.59 8.26
CA HIS A 186 -18.44 3.24 8.81
C HIS A 186 -18.50 2.16 7.74
N ARG A 187 -17.55 1.23 7.76
CA ARG A 187 -17.41 0.21 6.72
C ARG A 187 -16.78 -1.07 7.26
N ASN A 188 -17.22 -2.21 6.77
CA ASN A 188 -16.49 -3.48 6.89
C ASN A 188 -15.27 -3.47 5.92
N HIS A 189 -14.28 -2.63 6.22
CA HIS A 189 -13.11 -2.35 5.37
C HIS A 189 -11.96 -1.80 6.22
N GLY A 190 -10.72 -2.08 5.81
CA GLY A 190 -9.53 -1.56 6.49
C GLY A 190 -8.24 -2.20 6.01
N GLY A 191 -7.14 -1.87 6.68
CA GLY A 191 -5.89 -2.62 6.54
C GLY A 191 -6.04 -3.97 7.22
N LEU A 192 -5.76 -5.07 6.52
CA LEU A 192 -5.99 -6.43 7.02
C LEU A 192 -4.69 -7.21 7.30
N ASP A 193 -3.55 -6.68 6.88
CA ASP A 193 -2.27 -7.32 7.07
C ASP A 193 -1.11 -6.31 7.07
N TYR A 194 0.07 -6.83 7.36
CA TYR A 194 1.36 -6.22 7.08
C TYR A 194 2.27 -7.27 6.46
N LYS A 195 3.03 -6.91 5.43
CA LYS A 195 4.15 -7.70 4.92
C LYS A 195 5.33 -6.77 4.72
N GLY A 196 6.46 -7.07 5.36
CA GLY A 196 7.67 -6.27 5.28
C GLY A 196 8.91 -7.11 5.06
N THR A 197 9.84 -6.64 4.24
CA THR A 197 11.15 -7.25 4.06
C THR A 197 12.21 -6.17 4.05
N ASN A 198 13.45 -6.57 4.24
CA ASN A 198 14.64 -5.74 4.10
C ASN A 198 15.69 -6.53 3.31
N TYR A 199 16.85 -5.93 3.04
CA TYR A 199 17.90 -6.60 2.27
C TYR A 199 18.28 -7.99 2.84
N SER A 200 18.43 -8.09 4.16
CA SER A 200 18.83 -9.34 4.83
C SER A 200 17.77 -10.44 4.74
N LEU A 201 16.49 -10.09 4.91
CA LEU A 201 15.37 -11.01 4.77
C LEU A 201 15.16 -11.40 3.30
N PHE A 202 15.25 -10.44 2.37
CA PHE A 202 15.11 -10.66 0.94
C PHE A 202 16.17 -11.64 0.40
N LYS A 203 17.43 -11.53 0.85
CA LYS A 203 18.49 -12.50 0.50
C LYS A 203 18.15 -13.93 0.86
N GLN A 204 17.27 -14.15 1.82
CA GLN A 204 16.80 -15.46 2.25
C GLN A 204 15.42 -15.81 1.69
N LEU A 205 14.85 -14.96 0.81
CA LEU A 205 13.46 -15.03 0.34
C LEU A 205 12.45 -15.06 1.50
N ARG A 206 12.69 -14.26 2.54
CA ARG A 206 11.88 -14.16 3.75
C ARG A 206 11.24 -12.79 3.89
N PHE A 207 10.20 -12.72 4.71
CA PHE A 207 9.53 -11.47 5.08
C PHE A 207 8.87 -11.62 6.46
N ARG A 208 8.60 -10.49 7.10
CA ARG A 208 7.75 -10.41 8.28
C ARG A 208 6.31 -10.22 7.86
N ALA A 209 5.39 -10.90 8.54
CA ALA A 209 3.96 -10.81 8.29
C ALA A 209 3.16 -10.64 9.59
N ILE A 210 2.06 -9.88 9.51
CA ILE A 210 0.98 -9.85 10.51
C ILE A 210 -0.33 -9.96 9.74
N GLY A 211 -1.21 -10.88 10.10
CA GLY A 211 -2.44 -11.20 9.35
C GLY A 211 -3.73 -10.71 10.00
N CYS A 212 -3.78 -9.47 10.51
CA CYS A 212 -4.99 -8.89 11.08
C CYS A 212 -5.05 -7.35 10.95
N PRO A 213 -6.23 -6.75 11.15
CA PRO A 213 -6.37 -5.32 11.38
C PRO A 213 -5.45 -4.80 12.49
N THR A 214 -4.98 -3.56 12.34
CA THR A 214 -4.13 -2.91 13.36
C THR A 214 -4.83 -2.85 14.71
N TYR A 215 -4.08 -3.07 15.78
CA TYR A 215 -4.54 -2.99 17.17
C TYR A 215 -3.53 -2.27 18.07
N ASP A 216 -2.61 -1.51 17.47
CA ASP A 216 -1.49 -0.88 18.18
C ASP A 216 -1.96 0.32 19.00
N ASN A 217 -2.73 1.23 18.37
CA ASN A 217 -3.31 2.43 18.99
C ASN A 217 -4.84 2.35 19.13
N VAL A 218 -5.44 1.27 18.63
CA VAL A 218 -6.89 1.06 18.53
C VAL A 218 -7.25 -0.34 19.03
N PRO A 219 -8.50 -0.60 19.48
CA PRO A 219 -8.85 -1.92 19.97
C PRO A 219 -8.75 -2.99 18.89
N PRO A 220 -8.36 -4.24 19.22
CA PRO A 220 -8.36 -5.33 18.26
C PRO A 220 -9.76 -5.59 17.71
N PHE A 221 -9.83 -5.89 16.42
CA PHE A 221 -11.10 -6.21 15.77
C PHE A 221 -11.65 -7.53 16.31
N GLN A 222 -12.96 -7.57 16.57
CA GLN A 222 -13.66 -8.77 17.04
C GLN A 222 -15.02 -8.89 16.35
N TRP A 223 -15.25 -9.98 15.61
CA TRP A 223 -16.48 -10.17 14.84
C TRP A 223 -17.72 -10.05 15.71
N SER A 224 -17.77 -10.76 16.85
CA SER A 224 -18.93 -10.78 17.75
C SER A 224 -19.30 -9.40 18.34
N LYS A 225 -18.44 -8.39 18.21
CA LYS A 225 -18.67 -7.01 18.66
C LYS A 225 -18.94 -6.04 17.51
N PHE A 226 -18.81 -6.50 16.27
CA PHE A 226 -19.02 -5.70 15.08
C PHE A 226 -20.46 -5.85 14.59
N ASP A 227 -21.08 -4.74 14.16
CA ASP A 227 -22.49 -4.72 13.76
C ASP A 227 -22.79 -5.50 12.46
N TYR A 228 -21.75 -5.94 11.75
CA TYR A 228 -21.86 -6.81 10.57
C TYR A 228 -21.72 -8.31 10.90
N ASP A 229 -21.48 -8.71 12.16
CA ASP A 229 -21.35 -10.12 12.57
C ASP A 229 -22.44 -11.01 11.96
N LYS A 230 -23.70 -10.64 12.16
CA LYS A 230 -24.85 -11.41 11.66
C LYS A 230 -25.23 -11.10 10.20
N LYS A 231 -24.57 -10.13 9.57
CA LYS A 231 -24.84 -9.67 8.20
C LYS A 231 -23.87 -10.28 7.18
N VAL A 232 -22.65 -10.61 7.60
CA VAL A 232 -21.58 -11.11 6.72
C VAL A 232 -21.13 -12.49 7.17
N LYS A 233 -21.14 -13.47 6.27
CA LYS A 233 -20.57 -14.78 6.54
C LYS A 233 -19.04 -14.68 6.63
N HIS A 234 -18.47 -15.18 7.72
CA HIS A 234 -17.03 -15.20 7.99
C HIS A 234 -16.61 -16.57 8.53
N VAL A 235 -17.05 -17.64 7.86
CA VAL A 235 -16.77 -19.03 8.26
C VAL A 235 -15.27 -19.31 8.25
N GLY A 236 -14.75 -19.84 9.35
CA GLY A 236 -13.32 -20.15 9.50
C GLY A 236 -12.47 -18.98 9.97
N HIS A 237 -13.04 -17.77 10.09
CA HIS A 237 -12.34 -16.65 10.74
C HIS A 237 -12.29 -16.85 12.26
N PRO A 238 -11.20 -16.45 12.93
CA PRO A 238 -11.24 -16.27 14.38
C PRO A 238 -12.24 -15.16 14.72
N ASP A 239 -12.84 -15.23 15.91
CA ASP A 239 -13.67 -14.14 16.41
C ASP A 239 -12.83 -12.89 16.69
N LEU A 240 -11.75 -13.05 17.48
CA LEU A 240 -10.81 -11.97 17.83
C LEU A 240 -9.58 -12.00 16.90
N TRP A 241 -9.29 -10.85 16.28
CA TRP A 241 -8.16 -10.65 15.39
C TRP A 241 -7.04 -9.88 16.10
N LYS A 242 -6.19 -10.62 16.80
CA LYS A 242 -5.04 -10.09 17.54
C LYS A 242 -3.81 -10.99 17.35
N PHE A 243 -3.31 -11.01 16.12
CA PHE A 243 -2.18 -11.85 15.76
C PHE A 243 -0.86 -11.09 15.86
N GLU A 244 0.12 -11.74 16.49
CA GLU A 244 1.48 -11.22 16.59
C GLU A 244 2.24 -11.35 15.27
N ALA A 245 3.35 -10.61 15.15
CA ALA A 245 4.23 -10.70 14.01
C ALA A 245 4.91 -12.06 13.91
N ILE A 246 5.00 -12.59 12.70
CA ILE A 246 5.82 -13.74 12.36
C ILE A 246 6.87 -13.35 11.33
N GLU A 247 8.06 -13.91 11.43
CA GLU A 247 9.02 -13.90 10.33
C GLU A 247 9.02 -15.26 9.67
N THR A 248 8.75 -15.30 8.36
CA THR A 248 8.65 -16.56 7.61
C THR A 248 9.97 -17.33 7.68
N ARG A 249 9.90 -18.66 7.61
CA ARG A 249 11.06 -19.55 7.53
C ARG A 249 10.76 -20.61 6.47
N TRP A 250 11.77 -20.98 5.69
CA TRP A 250 11.65 -22.07 4.73
C TRP A 250 11.81 -23.42 5.43
N GLU A 251 10.99 -24.39 5.04
CA GLU A 251 11.24 -25.79 5.38
C GLU A 251 12.45 -26.33 4.61
N THR A 252 12.63 -25.86 3.37
CA THR A 252 13.81 -26.15 2.56
C THR A 252 15.04 -25.42 3.10
N PRO A 253 16.14 -26.11 3.40
CA PRO A 253 17.36 -25.48 3.88
C PRO A 253 18.06 -24.66 2.78
N ASN A 254 18.84 -23.66 3.19
CA ASN A 254 19.75 -22.88 2.33
C ASN A 254 19.10 -22.10 1.17
N VAL A 255 17.80 -21.81 1.25
CA VAL A 255 17.12 -20.94 0.28
C VAL A 255 17.70 -19.53 0.32
N LYS A 256 18.13 -19.03 -0.85
CA LYS A 256 18.70 -17.69 -0.99
C LYS A 256 18.39 -17.08 -2.36
N ALA A 257 18.26 -15.75 -2.39
CA ALA A 257 18.23 -14.97 -3.62
C ALA A 257 19.66 -14.73 -4.13
N ASP A 258 19.83 -14.75 -5.45
CA ASP A 258 21.05 -14.29 -6.11
C ASP A 258 20.95 -12.77 -6.34
N LEU A 259 21.77 -12.01 -5.61
CA LEU A 259 21.77 -10.54 -5.59
C LEU A 259 23.08 -9.96 -6.10
#